data_AF-A0A9D6DI84-F1
#
_entry.id   AF-A0A9D6DI84-F1
#
_cell.length_a   1.000
_cell.length_b   1.000
_cell.length_c   1.000
_cell.angle_alpha   90.00
_cell.angle_beta   90.00
_cell.angle_gamma   90.00
#
_symmetry.space_group_name_H-M   'P 1'
#
loop_
_entity.id
_entity.type
_entity.pdbx_description
1 polymer ?
#
loop_
_entity_poly.entity_id
_entity_poly.type
_entity_poly.pdbx_seq_one_letter_code
_entity_poly.pdbx_strand_id
1 'polypeptide(L)'
;MAVPALAHGVHLVGSVPLAGPDAVFRTIAAEIGDRVRRIPDGETGPRSDWIVWQLPVFTSQRQLEVVPPGPESWRPLPRVRLGEGVRAESVTFGALGYADAASASYRVFARLKRDGLVPVACRFQVCLPTPLAPIAAFVVPEHQALLEPIYEAQLLGELGTILQEVPHDQLAIQWDTNFEFGMLEGVFPVWFHDIKSGVLERLLRLSRHVPADVQLGYHFCYGDVQHRHFKEPADAGKPV
;
A
#
# COMPACT_ATOMS: atom_id res chain seq x y z
N MET A 1 16.43 -15.20 37.43
CA MET A 1 15.46 -14.28 36.83
C MET A 1 15.97 -13.95 35.43
N ALA A 2 15.20 -14.26 34.39
CA ALA A 2 15.59 -13.91 33.02
C ALA A 2 15.54 -12.38 32.88
N VAL A 3 16.63 -11.77 32.42
CA VAL A 3 16.63 -10.34 32.05
C VAL A 3 15.65 -10.20 30.88
N PRO A 4 14.62 -9.33 30.96
CA PRO A 4 13.70 -9.16 29.86
C PRO A 4 14.48 -8.69 28.63
N ALA A 5 14.27 -9.34 27.49
CA ALA A 5 14.88 -8.93 26.24
C ALA A 5 14.49 -7.46 25.97
N LEU A 6 15.49 -6.57 25.96
CA LEU A 6 15.26 -5.18 25.63
C LEU A 6 14.87 -5.08 24.15
N ALA A 7 13.71 -4.49 23.86
CA ALA A 7 13.29 -4.24 22.50
C ALA A 7 14.28 -3.27 21.81
N HIS A 8 14.91 -3.74 20.73
CA HIS A 8 15.96 -3.01 20.01
C HIS A 8 15.42 -1.94 19.05
N GLY A 9 14.14 -2.01 18.69
CA GLY A 9 13.51 -1.08 17.76
C GLY A 9 12.03 -1.37 17.57
N VAL A 10 11.33 -0.45 16.89
CA VAL A 10 9.93 -0.61 16.51
C VAL A 10 9.79 -0.47 15.00
N HIS A 11 8.97 -1.35 14.40
CA HIS A 11 8.51 -1.22 13.03
C HIS A 11 7.00 -0.95 13.05
N LEU A 12 6.59 0.05 12.28
CA LEU A 12 5.21 0.47 12.11
C LEU A 12 4.81 0.16 10.67
N VAL A 13 3.58 -0.28 10.46
CA VAL A 13 3.15 -0.87 9.18
C VAL A 13 2.22 0.02 8.36
N GLY A 14 1.99 1.27 8.76
CA GLY A 14 1.13 2.19 8.01
C GLY A 14 0.17 2.96 8.91
N SER A 15 -1.09 2.55 8.89
CA SER A 15 -2.22 3.22 9.55
C SER A 15 -2.05 3.47 11.05
N VAL A 16 -2.42 4.68 11.48
CA VAL A 16 -2.46 5.10 12.88
C VAL A 16 -3.71 5.94 13.09
N PRO A 17 -4.60 5.59 14.05
CA PRO A 17 -5.92 6.21 14.20
C PRO A 17 -5.84 7.57 14.92
N LEU A 18 -5.09 8.50 14.35
CA LEU A 18 -4.93 9.88 14.83
C LEU A 18 -5.44 10.87 13.79
N ALA A 19 -5.57 12.13 14.18
CA ALA A 19 -6.23 13.15 13.39
C ALA A 19 -5.50 13.50 12.06
N GLY A 20 -4.20 13.24 11.95
CA GLY A 20 -3.42 13.57 10.77
C GLY A 20 -1.92 13.31 10.95
N PRO A 21 -1.11 13.50 9.89
CA PRO A 21 0.33 13.23 9.91
C PRO A 21 1.08 13.96 11.03
N ASP A 22 0.74 15.22 11.34
CA ASP A 22 1.40 15.98 12.42
C ASP A 22 1.21 15.31 13.79
N ALA A 23 -0.02 14.90 14.11
CA ALA A 23 -0.33 14.17 15.33
C ALA A 23 0.40 12.82 15.38
N VAL A 24 0.38 12.08 14.26
CA VAL A 24 1.05 10.78 14.12
C VAL A 24 2.55 10.90 14.39
N PHE A 25 3.23 11.80 13.68
CA PHE A 25 4.67 11.98 13.81
C PHE A 25 5.06 12.42 15.23
N ARG A 26 4.34 13.38 15.83
CA ARG A 26 4.60 13.84 17.19
C ARG A 26 4.41 12.74 18.21
N THR A 27 3.28 12.04 18.16
CA THR A 27 2.97 10.97 19.13
C THR A 27 4.00 9.86 19.02
N ILE A 28 4.29 9.36 17.81
CA ILE A 28 5.24 8.26 17.65
C ILE A 28 6.66 8.66 18.08
N ALA A 29 7.10 9.86 17.70
CA ALA A 29 8.43 10.32 18.08
C ALA A 29 8.54 10.53 19.61
N ALA A 30 7.51 11.05 20.27
CA ALA A 30 7.51 11.24 21.71
C ALA A 30 7.47 9.92 22.50
N GLU A 31 6.65 8.96 22.07
CA GLU A 31 6.45 7.70 22.80
C GLU A 31 7.56 6.68 22.53
N ILE A 32 8.12 6.64 21.31
CA ILE A 32 9.11 5.62 20.91
C ILE A 32 10.54 6.16 20.92
N GLY A 33 10.72 7.47 20.67
CA GLY A 33 12.03 8.11 20.63
C GLY A 33 12.99 7.47 19.62
N ASP A 34 14.27 7.36 19.97
CA ASP A 34 15.34 6.88 19.06
C ASP A 34 15.22 5.42 18.62
N ARG A 35 14.24 4.67 19.15
CA ARG A 35 13.95 3.29 18.76
C ARG A 35 13.12 3.18 17.49
N VAL A 36 12.50 4.28 17.03
CA VAL A 36 11.77 4.31 15.76
C VAL A 36 12.72 4.71 14.64
N ARG A 37 12.90 3.81 13.66
CA ARG A 37 13.77 4.06 12.49
C ARG A 37 13.03 4.67 11.31
N ARG A 38 11.72 4.45 11.26
CA ARG A 38 10.82 4.81 10.15
C ARG A 38 9.45 5.13 10.71
N ILE A 39 8.85 6.25 10.30
CA ILE A 39 7.51 6.63 10.75
C ILE A 39 6.59 6.82 9.54
N PRO A 40 5.48 6.07 9.43
CA PRO A 40 4.44 6.32 8.44
C PRO A 40 3.60 7.54 8.82
N ASP A 41 2.92 8.15 7.86
CA ASP A 41 2.02 9.27 8.12
C ASP A 41 0.68 8.88 8.74
N GLY A 42 0.49 7.59 9.00
CA GLY A 42 -0.69 7.02 9.64
C GLY A 42 -1.88 6.84 8.71
N GLU A 43 -1.75 7.09 7.40
CA GLU A 43 -2.80 6.86 6.40
C GLU A 43 -4.15 7.47 6.79
N THR A 44 -4.12 8.64 7.41
CA THR A 44 -5.32 9.27 7.98
C THR A 44 -6.29 9.81 6.91
N GLY A 45 -7.50 10.18 7.34
CA GLY A 45 -8.50 10.82 6.48
C GLY A 45 -9.05 9.84 5.43
N PRO A 46 -9.13 10.23 4.14
CA PRO A 46 -9.64 9.35 3.09
C PRO A 46 -8.91 8.01 3.01
N ARG A 47 -7.61 7.97 3.35
CA ARG A 47 -6.77 6.76 3.30
C ARG A 47 -6.94 5.82 4.50
N SER A 48 -7.80 6.15 5.47
CA SER A 48 -7.92 5.39 6.72
C SER A 48 -8.47 3.98 6.53
N ASP A 49 -9.13 3.72 5.39
CA ASP A 49 -9.57 2.39 4.98
C ASP A 49 -8.70 1.83 3.83
N TRP A 50 -7.38 2.04 3.96
CA TRP A 50 -6.32 1.49 3.12
C TRP A 50 -6.52 1.72 1.61
N ILE A 51 -6.98 0.73 0.83
CA ILE A 51 -7.21 0.87 -0.62
C ILE A 51 -8.59 1.42 -0.98
N VAL A 52 -9.53 1.54 -0.04
CA VAL A 52 -10.93 1.93 -0.37
C VAL A 52 -11.02 3.33 -0.97
N TRP A 53 -10.09 4.23 -0.62
CA TRP A 53 -10.00 5.55 -1.26
C TRP A 53 -9.60 5.52 -2.73
N GLN A 54 -9.16 4.36 -3.25
CA GLN A 54 -8.93 4.15 -4.68
C GLN A 54 -10.22 3.83 -5.42
N LEU A 55 -11.30 3.40 -4.75
CA LEU A 55 -12.56 3.10 -5.43
C LEU A 55 -13.07 4.26 -6.29
N PRO A 56 -13.09 5.53 -5.81
CA PRO A 56 -13.40 6.69 -6.66
C PRO A 56 -12.50 6.86 -7.88
N VAL A 57 -11.22 6.46 -7.79
CA VAL A 57 -10.28 6.50 -8.95
C VAL A 57 -10.77 5.57 -10.05
N PHE A 58 -11.33 4.41 -9.72
CA PHE A 58 -11.91 3.48 -10.69
C PHE A 58 -13.30 3.93 -11.17
N THR A 59 -14.21 4.27 -10.25
CA THR A 59 -15.61 4.53 -10.58
C THR A 59 -15.83 5.87 -11.30
N SER A 60 -14.85 6.77 -11.28
CA SER A 60 -14.89 8.04 -12.02
C SER A 60 -14.34 7.95 -13.44
N GLN A 61 -13.74 6.81 -13.84
CA GLN A 61 -13.21 6.64 -15.18
C GLN A 61 -14.34 6.51 -16.20
N ARG A 62 -14.36 7.39 -17.20
CA ARG A 62 -15.38 7.38 -18.27
C ARG A 62 -15.38 6.10 -19.10
N GLN A 63 -14.24 5.41 -19.13
CA GLN A 63 -14.02 4.19 -19.91
C GLN A 63 -14.45 2.93 -19.16
N LEU A 64 -14.80 3.07 -17.88
CA LEU A 64 -15.18 1.97 -17.02
C LEU A 64 -16.65 2.12 -16.60
N GLU A 65 -17.39 1.03 -16.71
CA GLU A 65 -18.76 0.93 -16.21
C GLU A 65 -18.75 0.43 -14.77
N VAL A 66 -19.51 1.10 -13.90
CA VAL A 66 -19.71 0.66 -12.51
C VAL A 66 -20.76 -0.45 -12.49
N VAL A 67 -20.45 -1.54 -11.78
CA VAL A 67 -21.31 -2.71 -11.59
C VAL A 67 -21.48 -3.01 -10.10
N PRO A 68 -22.61 -3.61 -9.69
CA PRO A 68 -22.80 -4.02 -8.30
C PRO A 68 -21.74 -5.03 -7.85
N PRO A 69 -21.51 -5.20 -6.53
CA PRO A 69 -20.64 -6.26 -6.01
C PRO A 69 -21.06 -7.63 -6.52
N GLY A 70 -20.07 -8.47 -6.84
CA GLY A 70 -20.29 -9.88 -7.18
C GLY A 70 -20.14 -10.80 -5.95
N PRO A 71 -20.43 -12.10 -6.09
CA PRO A 71 -20.24 -13.08 -5.02
C PRO A 71 -18.78 -13.14 -4.51
N GLU A 72 -17.83 -12.97 -5.42
CA GLU A 72 -16.38 -12.98 -5.16
C GLU A 72 -15.83 -11.61 -4.74
N SER A 73 -16.70 -10.68 -4.33
CA SER A 73 -16.28 -9.36 -3.86
C SER A 73 -15.69 -9.43 -2.45
N TRP A 74 -14.47 -8.93 -2.28
CA TRP A 74 -13.78 -8.84 -0.98
C TRP A 74 -14.61 -8.11 0.09
N ARG A 75 -15.35 -7.08 -0.33
CA ARG A 75 -16.33 -6.32 0.46
C ARG A 75 -17.55 -6.02 -0.41
N PRO A 76 -18.72 -5.66 0.16
CA PRO A 76 -19.91 -5.27 -0.62
C PRO A 76 -19.76 -3.87 -1.24
N LEU A 77 -18.66 -3.66 -1.97
CA LEU A 77 -18.33 -2.44 -2.70
C LEU A 77 -18.57 -2.68 -4.20
N PRO A 78 -19.00 -1.64 -4.94
CA PRO A 78 -19.14 -1.74 -6.38
C PRO A 78 -17.79 -2.09 -7.03
N ARG A 79 -17.88 -2.73 -8.18
CA ARG A 79 -16.74 -3.02 -9.05
C ARG A 79 -16.86 -2.25 -10.35
N VAL A 80 -15.82 -2.31 -11.17
CA VAL A 80 -15.81 -1.73 -12.50
C VAL A 80 -15.43 -2.77 -13.56
N ARG A 81 -15.92 -2.56 -14.77
CA ARG A 81 -15.57 -3.31 -15.97
C ARG A 81 -15.31 -2.35 -17.12
N LEU A 82 -14.58 -2.78 -18.15
CA LEU A 82 -14.49 -2.02 -19.40
C LEU A 82 -15.89 -1.76 -19.96
N GLY A 83 -16.13 -0.52 -20.40
CA GLY A 83 -17.36 -0.18 -21.10
C GLY A 83 -17.49 -0.89 -22.44
N GLU A 84 -18.71 -0.95 -22.97
CA GLU A 84 -18.96 -1.59 -24.26
C GLU A 84 -18.10 -0.98 -25.39
N GLY A 85 -17.35 -1.83 -26.11
CA GLY A 85 -16.45 -1.41 -27.19
C GLY A 85 -15.16 -0.72 -26.75
N VAL A 86 -14.94 -0.52 -25.44
CA VAL A 86 -13.70 0.08 -24.92
C VAL A 86 -12.56 -0.93 -24.99
N ARG A 87 -11.47 -0.52 -25.63
CA ARG A 87 -10.22 -1.27 -25.62
C ARG A 87 -9.45 -1.00 -24.33
N ALA A 88 -8.94 -2.06 -23.69
CA ALA A 88 -8.16 -1.93 -22.46
C ALA A 88 -7.01 -0.92 -22.60
N GLU A 89 -6.28 -0.96 -23.71
CA GLU A 89 -5.10 -0.09 -23.93
C GLU A 89 -5.45 1.40 -24.05
N SER A 90 -6.73 1.72 -24.26
CA SER A 90 -7.19 3.11 -24.26
C SER A 90 -7.38 3.67 -22.85
N VAL A 91 -7.54 2.81 -21.84
CA VAL A 91 -7.81 3.21 -20.46
C VAL A 91 -6.59 3.93 -19.90
N THR A 92 -6.83 5.10 -19.31
CA THR A 92 -5.80 5.84 -18.58
C THR A 92 -6.28 6.13 -17.17
N PHE A 93 -5.41 5.94 -16.19
CA PHE A 93 -5.65 6.42 -14.84
C PHE A 93 -4.98 7.79 -14.69
N GLY A 94 -5.73 8.75 -14.15
CA GLY A 94 -5.15 10.03 -13.71
C GLY A 94 -4.34 9.84 -12.43
N ALA A 95 -4.15 10.94 -11.68
CA ALA A 95 -3.52 10.87 -10.37
C ALA A 95 -4.25 9.88 -9.46
N LEU A 96 -3.51 8.92 -8.90
CA LEU A 96 -4.00 8.00 -7.87
C LEU A 96 -3.99 8.68 -6.49
N GLY A 97 -3.19 9.74 -6.37
CA GLY A 97 -3.08 10.60 -5.19
C GLY A 97 -2.00 10.17 -4.18
N TYR A 98 -1.29 9.07 -4.43
CA TYR A 98 -0.27 8.56 -3.50
C TYR A 98 0.90 9.53 -3.37
N ALA A 99 1.36 10.12 -4.47
CA ALA A 99 2.43 11.10 -4.48
C ALA A 99 2.01 12.41 -3.80
N ASP A 100 0.78 12.88 -4.05
CA ASP A 100 0.26 14.08 -3.39
C ASP A 100 0.18 13.90 -1.87
N ALA A 101 -0.33 12.75 -1.41
CA ALA A 101 -0.40 12.40 0.00
C ALA A 101 1.00 12.32 0.62
N ALA A 102 1.92 11.59 -0.01
CA ALA A 102 3.30 11.44 0.47
C ALA A 102 4.03 12.79 0.52
N SER A 103 3.89 13.64 -0.50
CA SER A 103 4.51 14.96 -0.56
C SER A 103 3.98 15.89 0.53
N ALA A 104 2.66 15.90 0.75
CA ALA A 104 2.03 16.68 1.81
C ALA A 104 2.51 16.22 3.19
N SER A 105 2.53 14.92 3.44
CA SER A 105 3.00 14.31 4.69
C SER A 105 4.49 14.56 4.92
N TYR A 106 5.33 14.46 3.88
CA TYR A 106 6.76 14.69 4.00
C TYR A 106 7.08 16.14 4.39
N ARG A 107 6.34 17.14 3.88
CA ARG A 107 6.52 18.54 4.31
C ARG A 107 6.29 18.71 5.82
N VAL A 108 5.33 17.99 6.39
CA VAL A 108 5.08 17.96 7.83
C VAL A 108 6.22 17.25 8.56
N PHE A 109 6.62 16.06 8.09
CA PHE A 109 7.70 15.27 8.67
C PHE A 109 9.03 16.06 8.71
N ALA A 110 9.42 16.65 7.58
CA ALA A 110 10.65 17.42 7.43
C ALA A 110 10.67 18.64 8.35
N ARG A 111 9.53 19.34 8.50
CA ARG A 111 9.38 20.43 9.47
C ARG A 111 9.63 19.93 10.89
N LEU A 112 8.91 18.89 11.32
CA LEU A 112 9.04 18.35 12.69
C LEU A 112 10.44 17.84 12.98
N LYS A 113 11.09 17.22 11.99
CA LYS A 113 12.47 16.73 12.09
C LYS A 113 13.47 17.87 12.25
N ARG A 114 13.34 18.93 11.44
CA ARG A 114 14.16 20.15 11.57
C ARG A 114 13.97 20.81 12.94
N ASP A 115 12.75 20.80 13.46
CA ASP A 115 12.42 21.38 14.76
C ASP A 115 12.82 20.47 15.95
N GLY A 116 13.48 19.33 15.68
CA GLY A 116 13.99 18.40 16.70
C GLY A 116 12.91 17.50 17.34
N LEU A 117 11.70 17.50 16.79
CA LEU A 117 10.56 16.75 17.31
C LEU A 117 10.46 15.32 16.75
N VAL A 118 11.21 15.03 15.68
CA VAL A 118 11.39 13.69 15.12
C VAL A 118 12.88 13.35 15.15
N PRO A 119 13.29 12.13 15.56
CA PRO A 119 14.70 11.76 15.63
C PRO A 119 15.44 11.98 14.31
N VAL A 120 16.67 12.52 14.38
CA VAL A 120 17.47 12.87 13.19
C VAL A 120 17.78 11.66 12.30
N ALA A 121 17.87 10.46 12.88
CA ALA A 121 18.12 9.23 12.14
C ALA A 121 16.86 8.58 11.55
N CYS A 122 15.66 9.09 11.89
CA CYS A 122 14.40 8.49 11.45
C CYS A 122 14.07 8.88 10.01
N ARG A 123 13.59 7.93 9.21
CA ARG A 123 13.09 8.16 7.85
C ARG A 123 11.56 8.29 7.81
N PHE A 124 11.06 9.01 6.82
CA PHE A 124 9.64 9.02 6.48
C PHE A 124 9.31 7.72 5.72
N GLN A 125 8.28 7.01 6.18
CA GLN A 125 7.83 5.77 5.55
C GLN A 125 6.57 6.03 4.72
N VAL A 126 6.61 5.66 3.44
CA VAL A 126 5.43 5.62 2.58
C VAL A 126 5.03 4.16 2.40
N CYS A 127 3.81 3.82 2.82
CA CYS A 127 3.22 2.50 2.62
C CYS A 127 2.30 2.57 1.41
N LEU A 128 2.55 1.68 0.45
CA LEU A 128 1.80 1.59 -0.81
C LEU A 128 1.22 0.19 -0.93
N PRO A 129 -0.03 0.03 -1.39
CA PRO A 129 -0.48 -1.27 -1.83
C PRO A 129 0.30 -1.67 -3.08
N THR A 130 0.38 -2.96 -3.33
CA THR A 130 0.71 -3.44 -4.66
C THR A 130 -0.45 -3.19 -5.64
N PRO A 131 -0.21 -3.23 -6.96
CA PRO A 131 -1.28 -3.16 -7.96
C PRO A 131 -2.33 -4.26 -7.83
N LEU A 132 -1.95 -5.44 -7.31
CA LEU A 132 -2.88 -6.58 -7.19
C LEU A 132 -4.06 -6.26 -6.27
N ALA A 133 -3.85 -5.50 -5.20
CA ALA A 133 -4.88 -5.21 -4.22
C ALA A 133 -6.07 -4.40 -4.78
N PRO A 134 -5.90 -3.17 -5.31
CA PRO A 134 -7.00 -2.41 -5.87
C PRO A 134 -7.62 -3.07 -7.11
N ILE A 135 -6.83 -3.80 -7.91
CA ILE A 135 -7.34 -4.52 -9.08
C ILE A 135 -8.24 -5.68 -8.65
N ALA A 136 -7.81 -6.52 -7.70
CA ALA A 136 -8.61 -7.62 -7.19
C ALA A 136 -9.87 -7.13 -6.45
N ALA A 137 -9.77 -6.00 -5.74
CA ALA A 137 -10.88 -5.42 -5.01
C ALA A 137 -11.95 -4.83 -5.94
N PHE A 138 -11.54 -4.00 -6.90
CA PHE A 138 -12.44 -3.08 -7.60
C PHE A 138 -12.69 -3.42 -9.07
N VAL A 139 -11.92 -4.32 -9.69
CA VAL A 139 -12.14 -4.75 -11.08
C VAL A 139 -12.82 -6.11 -11.11
N VAL A 140 -13.78 -6.30 -12.03
CA VAL A 140 -14.39 -7.61 -12.26
C VAL A 140 -13.36 -8.64 -12.72
N PRO A 141 -13.47 -9.93 -12.32
CA PRO A 141 -12.45 -10.94 -12.61
C PRO A 141 -12.01 -11.02 -14.07
N GLU A 142 -12.94 -10.87 -15.00
CA GLU A 142 -12.70 -10.99 -16.44
C GLU A 142 -11.78 -9.90 -17.01
N HIS A 143 -11.64 -8.77 -16.31
CA HIS A 143 -10.86 -7.61 -16.76
C HIS A 143 -9.63 -7.32 -15.91
N GLN A 144 -9.38 -8.08 -14.84
CA GLN A 144 -8.23 -7.86 -13.95
C GLN A 144 -6.90 -7.97 -14.70
N ALA A 145 -6.73 -9.01 -15.52
CA ALA A 145 -5.52 -9.19 -16.32
C ALA A 145 -5.27 -8.05 -17.33
N LEU A 146 -6.34 -7.40 -17.80
CA LEU A 146 -6.26 -6.32 -18.77
C LEU A 146 -5.93 -4.98 -18.12
N LEU A 147 -6.47 -4.70 -16.94
CA LEU A 147 -6.34 -3.41 -16.27
C LEU A 147 -5.15 -3.33 -15.29
N GLU A 148 -4.66 -4.47 -14.79
CA GLU A 148 -3.51 -4.51 -13.87
C GLU A 148 -2.28 -3.76 -14.41
N PRO A 149 -1.80 -4.00 -15.65
CA PRO A 149 -0.59 -3.34 -16.13
C PRO A 149 -0.75 -1.82 -16.27
N ILE A 150 -1.98 -1.35 -16.53
CA ILE A 150 -2.29 0.07 -16.72
C ILE A 150 -2.27 0.79 -15.37
N TYR A 151 -2.92 0.20 -14.36
CA TYR A 151 -2.90 0.75 -13.01
C TYR A 151 -1.49 0.69 -12.42
N GLU A 152 -0.75 -0.41 -12.62
CA GLU A 152 0.63 -0.53 -12.18
C GLU A 152 1.52 0.57 -12.76
N ALA A 153 1.43 0.81 -14.09
CA ALA A 153 2.22 1.86 -14.73
C ALA A 153 1.96 3.23 -14.08
N GLN A 154 0.71 3.54 -13.76
CA GLN A 154 0.36 4.80 -13.09
C GLN A 154 0.86 4.85 -11.64
N LEU A 155 0.75 3.75 -10.88
CA LEU A 155 1.27 3.68 -9.51
C LEU A 155 2.79 3.80 -9.46
N LEU A 156 3.50 3.22 -10.43
CA LEU A 156 4.94 3.38 -10.58
C LEU A 156 5.33 4.81 -11.01
N GLY A 157 4.48 5.48 -11.80
CA GLY A 157 4.61 6.92 -12.07
C GLY A 157 4.52 7.76 -10.79
N GLU A 158 3.55 7.48 -9.93
CA GLU A 158 3.39 8.13 -8.62
C GLU A 158 4.57 7.84 -7.69
N LEU A 159 5.08 6.60 -7.67
CA LEU A 159 6.33 6.26 -6.97
C LEU A 159 7.51 7.09 -7.49
N GLY A 160 7.63 7.27 -8.81
CA GLY A 160 8.63 8.14 -9.42
C GLY A 160 8.56 9.57 -8.89
N THR A 161 7.35 10.14 -8.79
CA THR A 161 7.13 11.47 -8.20
C THR A 161 7.55 11.51 -6.73
N ILE A 162 7.21 10.49 -5.94
CA ILE A 162 7.62 10.40 -4.51
C ILE A 162 9.14 10.41 -4.38
N LEU A 163 9.84 9.64 -5.21
CA LEU A 163 11.30 9.55 -5.23
C LEU A 163 11.97 10.88 -5.61
N GLN A 164 11.30 11.72 -6.42
CA GLN A 164 11.79 13.05 -6.78
C GLN A 164 11.57 14.08 -5.67
N GLU A 165 10.44 14.00 -4.96
CA GLU A 165 10.04 14.98 -3.94
C GLU A 165 10.65 14.70 -2.56
N VAL A 166 10.93 13.43 -2.24
CA VAL A 166 11.47 13.03 -0.94
C VAL A 166 12.94 12.61 -1.08
N PRO A 167 13.89 13.24 -0.37
CA PRO A 167 15.29 12.82 -0.38
C PRO A 167 15.43 11.34 -0.03
N HIS A 168 16.20 10.61 -0.84
CA HIS A 168 16.31 9.16 -0.71
C HIS A 168 16.80 8.70 0.67
N ASP A 169 17.75 9.45 1.24
CA ASP A 169 18.31 9.19 2.57
C ASP A 169 17.32 9.47 3.72
N GLN A 170 16.18 10.10 3.40
CA GLN A 170 15.06 10.39 4.30
C GLN A 170 13.85 9.50 4.04
N LEU A 171 13.89 8.62 3.03
CA LEU A 171 12.74 7.85 2.57
C LEU A 171 12.88 6.34 2.87
N ALA A 172 11.74 5.74 3.22
CA ALA A 172 11.50 4.31 3.20
C ALA A 172 10.20 4.02 2.44
N ILE A 173 10.23 3.03 1.55
CA ILE A 173 9.06 2.52 0.83
C ILE A 173 8.70 1.15 1.40
N GLN A 174 7.43 0.95 1.71
CA GLN A 174 6.86 -0.34 2.09
C GLN A 174 5.79 -0.73 1.07
N TRP A 175 5.87 -1.95 0.55
CA TRP A 175 4.79 -2.56 -0.24
C TRP A 175 3.93 -3.45 0.65
N ASP A 176 2.63 -3.20 0.68
CA ASP A 176 1.67 -3.96 1.47
C ASP A 176 1.06 -5.09 0.63
N THR A 177 1.30 -6.34 1.03
CA THR A 177 0.98 -7.53 0.23
C THR A 177 -0.19 -8.31 0.82
N ASN A 178 -1.31 -7.65 1.08
CA ASN A 178 -2.48 -8.26 1.71
C ASN A 178 -3.21 -9.22 0.75
N PHE A 179 -3.55 -8.74 -0.45
CA PHE A 179 -4.27 -9.55 -1.45
C PHE A 179 -3.41 -10.69 -1.98
N GLU A 180 -2.10 -10.50 -2.13
CA GLU A 180 -1.13 -11.53 -2.51
C GLU A 180 -1.22 -12.73 -1.59
N PHE A 181 -1.25 -12.51 -0.28
CA PHE A 181 -1.36 -13.60 0.68
C PHE A 181 -2.73 -14.25 0.59
N GLY A 182 -3.80 -13.49 0.37
CA GLY A 182 -5.12 -14.06 0.09
C GLY A 182 -5.13 -14.93 -1.18
N MET A 183 -4.42 -14.53 -2.23
CA MET A 183 -4.24 -15.35 -3.44
C MET A 183 -3.43 -16.63 -3.15
N LEU A 184 -2.31 -16.53 -2.42
CA LEU A 184 -1.50 -17.68 -1.99
C LEU A 184 -2.25 -18.63 -1.05
N GLU A 185 -3.29 -18.15 -0.40
CA GLU A 185 -4.18 -18.91 0.48
C GLU A 185 -5.38 -19.54 -0.24
N GLY A 186 -5.58 -19.22 -1.52
CA GLY A 186 -6.74 -19.64 -2.30
C GLY A 186 -8.03 -18.92 -1.91
N VAL A 187 -7.94 -17.76 -1.24
CA VAL A 187 -9.07 -16.96 -0.75
C VAL A 187 -9.57 -16.01 -1.84
N PHE A 188 -8.67 -15.45 -2.64
CA PHE A 188 -9.03 -14.56 -3.74
C PHE A 188 -8.83 -15.23 -5.10
N PRO A 189 -9.69 -14.93 -6.09
CA PRO A 189 -9.48 -15.38 -7.46
C PRO A 189 -8.17 -14.80 -8.02
N VAL A 190 -7.55 -15.56 -8.90
CA VAL A 190 -6.25 -15.25 -9.51
C VAL A 190 -6.35 -15.35 -11.03
N TRP A 191 -5.81 -14.38 -11.75
CA TRP A 191 -5.84 -14.29 -13.22
C TRP A 191 -4.49 -14.60 -13.86
N PHE A 192 -3.62 -15.29 -13.13
CA PHE A 192 -2.31 -15.77 -13.56
C PHE A 192 -2.09 -17.20 -13.06
N HIS A 193 -1.28 -17.97 -13.79
CA HIS A 193 -1.21 -19.43 -13.62
C HIS A 193 -0.52 -19.87 -12.33
N ASP A 194 0.80 -19.67 -12.23
CA ASP A 194 1.54 -20.06 -11.03
C ASP A 194 1.46 -18.93 -10.00
N ILE A 195 0.68 -19.12 -8.95
CA ILE A 195 0.36 -18.05 -8.00
C ILE A 195 1.64 -17.57 -7.29
N LYS A 196 2.51 -18.49 -6.85
CA LYS A 196 3.74 -18.14 -6.13
C LYS A 196 4.72 -17.37 -7.03
N SER A 197 5.05 -17.88 -8.22
CA SER A 197 5.91 -17.13 -9.15
C SER A 197 5.27 -15.84 -9.61
N GLY A 198 3.96 -15.82 -9.88
CA GLY A 198 3.24 -14.65 -10.34
C GLY A 198 3.24 -13.50 -9.33
N VAL A 199 3.09 -13.81 -8.03
CA VAL A 199 3.26 -12.84 -6.94
C VAL A 199 4.72 -12.40 -6.85
N LEU A 200 5.67 -13.34 -6.82
CA LEU A 200 7.10 -13.04 -6.69
C LEU A 200 7.62 -12.15 -7.82
N GLU A 201 7.25 -12.42 -9.07
CA GLU A 201 7.65 -11.62 -10.24
C GLU A 201 7.18 -10.17 -10.13
N ARG A 202 5.95 -9.95 -9.65
CA ARG A 202 5.40 -8.61 -9.40
C ARG A 202 6.15 -7.91 -8.29
N LEU A 203 6.38 -8.59 -7.15
CA LEU A 203 7.13 -7.99 -6.03
C LEU A 203 8.55 -7.62 -6.44
N LEU A 204 9.24 -8.45 -7.24
CA LEU A 204 10.56 -8.15 -7.81
C LEU A 204 10.51 -7.00 -8.81
N ARG A 205 9.44 -6.89 -9.62
CA ARG A 205 9.27 -5.76 -10.54
C ARG A 205 9.08 -4.46 -9.76
N LEU A 206 8.23 -4.45 -8.73
CA LEU A 206 8.06 -3.30 -7.83
C LEU A 206 9.36 -2.93 -7.10
N SER A 207 10.13 -3.94 -6.65
CA SER A 207 11.40 -3.73 -5.95
C SER A 207 12.43 -2.99 -6.80
N ARG A 208 12.49 -3.29 -8.11
CA ARG A 208 13.46 -2.71 -9.05
C ARG A 208 13.21 -1.23 -9.33
N HIS A 209 12.02 -0.71 -9.00
CA HIS A 209 11.70 0.71 -9.12
C HIS A 209 12.10 1.51 -7.88
N VAL A 210 12.55 0.86 -6.81
CA VAL A 210 13.04 1.53 -5.59
C VAL A 210 14.58 1.60 -5.64
N PRO A 211 15.17 2.81 -5.67
CA PRO A 211 16.62 3.00 -5.66
C PRO A 211 17.30 2.38 -4.43
N ALA A 212 18.55 1.94 -4.58
CA ALA A 212 19.27 1.22 -3.52
C ALA A 212 19.58 2.07 -2.26
N ASP A 213 19.55 3.39 -2.38
CA ASP A 213 19.74 4.36 -1.29
C ASP A 213 18.42 4.73 -0.57
N VAL A 214 17.29 4.25 -1.08
CA VAL A 214 15.98 4.26 -0.42
C VAL A 214 15.79 2.93 0.32
N GLN A 215 15.27 2.98 1.55
CA GLN A 215 14.98 1.74 2.28
C GLN A 215 13.72 1.08 1.69
N LEU A 216 13.80 -0.21 1.40
CA LEU A 216 12.69 -1.02 0.91
C LEU A 216 12.25 -2.05 1.96
N GLY A 217 10.94 -2.16 2.17
CA GLY A 217 10.32 -3.20 2.98
C GLY A 217 9.08 -3.79 2.32
N TYR A 218 8.66 -4.95 2.81
CA TYR A 218 7.39 -5.57 2.46
C TYR A 218 6.62 -5.87 3.74
N HIS A 219 5.34 -5.51 3.77
CA HIS A 219 4.43 -5.89 4.82
C HIS A 219 3.54 -7.05 4.35
N PHE A 220 3.84 -8.24 4.89
CA PHE A 220 3.09 -9.45 4.62
C PHE A 220 1.92 -9.54 5.60
N CYS A 221 0.69 -9.48 5.08
CA CYS A 221 -0.52 -9.31 5.88
C CYS A 221 -1.61 -10.28 5.43
N TYR A 222 -2.41 -10.77 6.38
CA TYR A 222 -3.61 -11.57 6.14
C TYR A 222 -4.90 -10.74 6.21
N GLY A 223 -4.74 -9.42 6.11
CA GLY A 223 -5.79 -8.42 6.21
C GLY A 223 -6.47 -8.37 7.57
N ASP A 224 -7.22 -7.29 7.82
CA ASP A 224 -8.16 -7.22 8.92
C ASP A 224 -9.52 -6.83 8.32
N VAL A 225 -10.47 -7.76 8.36
CA VAL A 225 -11.87 -7.51 8.03
C VAL A 225 -12.68 -7.78 9.30
N GLN A 226 -13.14 -6.72 9.95
CA GLN A 226 -13.93 -6.77 11.20
C GLN A 226 -13.19 -7.45 12.38
N HIS A 227 -11.91 -7.14 12.56
CA HIS A 227 -11.02 -7.69 13.59
C HIS A 227 -10.74 -9.19 13.43
N ARG A 228 -10.80 -9.68 12.19
CA ARG A 228 -10.45 -11.06 11.82
C ARG A 228 -9.64 -11.06 10.54
N HIS A 229 -8.65 -11.94 10.48
CA HIS A 229 -7.95 -12.23 9.24
C HIS A 229 -8.93 -12.87 8.24
N PHE A 230 -8.73 -12.66 6.94
CA PHE A 230 -9.50 -13.41 5.93
C PHE A 230 -9.19 -14.92 6.01
N LYS A 231 -8.03 -15.28 6.58
CA LYS A 231 -7.63 -16.63 6.95
C LYS A 231 -6.56 -16.59 8.03
N GLU A 232 -6.68 -17.45 9.05
CA GLU A 232 -5.57 -17.65 10.00
C GLU A 232 -4.48 -18.50 9.34
N PRO A 233 -3.20 -18.05 9.33
CA PRO A 233 -2.11 -18.85 8.79
C PRO A 233 -1.94 -20.15 9.59
N ALA A 234 -1.76 -21.27 8.89
CA ALA A 234 -1.45 -22.54 9.53
C ALA A 234 -0.03 -22.56 10.12
N ASP A 235 0.91 -21.86 9.48
CA ASP A 235 2.30 -21.68 9.88
C ASP A 235 2.91 -20.42 9.24
N ALA A 236 4.17 -20.12 9.60
CA ALA A 236 4.93 -18.99 9.03
C ALA A 236 5.77 -19.39 7.79
N GLY A 237 5.45 -20.49 7.11
CA GLY A 237 6.22 -21.04 5.99
C GLY A 237 5.94 -20.40 4.62
N LYS A 238 4.79 -19.74 4.46
CA LYS A 238 4.44 -19.03 3.21
C LYS A 238 5.26 -17.78 2.91
N PRO A 239 5.68 -17.00 3.93
CA PRO A 239 6.69 -15.96 3.79
C PRO A 239 8.09 -16.44 3.35
N VAL A 240 8.37 -17.75 3.37
CA VAL A 240 9.71 -18.35 3.20
C VAL A 240 9.92 -18.93 1.79
#